data_AF-A0AAW0XAM5-F1
#
_entry.id   AF-A0AAW0XAM5-F1
#
_cell.length_a   1.000
_cell.length_b   1.000
_cell.length_c   1.000
_cell.angle_alpha   90.00
_cell.angle_beta   90.00
_cell.angle_gamma   90.00
#
_symmetry.space_group_name_H-M   'P 1'
#
loop_
_entity.id
_entity.type
_entity.pdbx_description
1 polymer ?
#
loop_
_entity_poly.entity_id
_entity_poly.type
_entity_poly.pdbx_seq_one_letter_code
_entity_poly.pdbx_strand_id
1 'polypeptide(L)'
;MEYITSQFPDNEAFVRQEFERAVDTCGLEFKSDKLWEAYIAWESTGKRWKNVTLLYERILATPTSKYMQHWQKFQEHVKKHLPSEIVGVDEFLSLRREVLAELNRSDIETPDEAPPGVEAAPGDEQVGTNVVSSKLVLPLQYDILRIKVE
;
A
#
# COMPACT_ATOMS: atom_id res chain seq x y z
N MET A 1 3.18 18.78 -19.64
CA MET A 1 1.90 18.19 -19.19
C MET A 1 0.92 19.23 -18.63
N GLU A 2 1.37 20.33 -18.03
CA GLU A 2 0.49 21.40 -17.50
C GLU A 2 -0.48 22.01 -18.52
N TYR A 3 -0.11 22.05 -19.80
CA TYR A 3 -0.98 22.56 -20.88
C TYR A 3 -2.26 21.72 -21.03
N ILE A 4 -2.16 20.38 -21.01
CA ILE A 4 -3.30 19.48 -21.22
C ILE A 4 -4.25 19.55 -20.02
N THR A 5 -3.71 19.60 -18.80
CA THR A 5 -4.49 19.73 -17.56
C THR A 5 -5.20 21.09 -17.44
N SER A 6 -4.64 22.15 -18.05
CA SER A 6 -5.22 23.50 -18.01
C SER A 6 -6.23 23.75 -19.13
N GLN A 7 -6.05 23.14 -20.31
CA GLN A 7 -6.95 23.32 -21.45
C GLN A 7 -8.17 22.40 -21.42
N PHE A 8 -8.09 21.26 -20.74
CA PHE A 8 -9.19 20.28 -20.65
C PHE A 8 -9.47 19.84 -19.20
N PRO A 9 -9.82 20.77 -18.30
CA PRO A 9 -10.13 20.42 -16.91
C PRO A 9 -11.35 19.51 -16.80
N ASP A 10 -12.34 19.67 -17.69
CA ASP A 10 -13.59 18.93 -17.67
C ASP A 10 -13.49 17.53 -18.31
N ASN A 11 -12.42 17.28 -19.08
CA ASN A 11 -12.23 16.00 -19.77
C ASN A 11 -11.15 15.16 -19.09
N GLU A 12 -11.42 14.80 -17.84
CA GLU A 12 -10.53 13.98 -17.01
C GLU A 12 -10.08 12.68 -17.70
N ALA A 13 -10.99 12.01 -18.41
CA ALA A 13 -10.70 10.76 -19.11
C ALA A 13 -9.64 10.95 -20.21
N PHE A 14 -9.72 12.06 -20.96
CA PHE A 14 -8.74 12.39 -21.98
C PHE A 14 -7.37 12.72 -21.36
N VAL A 15 -7.35 13.54 -20.31
CA VAL A 15 -6.11 13.89 -19.61
C VAL A 15 -5.42 12.63 -19.07
N ARG A 16 -6.20 11.71 -18.46
CA ARG A 16 -5.68 10.42 -17.99
C ARG A 16 -5.10 9.59 -19.12
N GLN A 17 -5.81 9.48 -20.24
CA GLN A 17 -5.36 8.72 -21.41
C GLN A 17 -4.02 9.24 -21.96
N GLU A 18 -3.83 10.55 -21.99
CA GLU A 18 -2.58 11.19 -22.41
C GLU A 18 -1.43 10.88 -21.44
N PHE A 19 -1.68 10.94 -20.13
CA PHE A 19 -0.69 10.52 -19.12
C PHE A 19 -0.33 9.04 -19.25
N GLU A 20 -1.33 8.16 -19.39
CA GLU A 20 -1.10 6.73 -19.59
C GLU A 20 -0.27 6.45 -20.85
N ARG A 21 -0.58 7.09 -21.98
CA ARG A 21 0.21 6.92 -23.20
C ARG A 21 1.65 7.39 -23.03
N ALA A 22 1.86 8.51 -22.35
CA ALA A 22 3.19 9.03 -22.06
C ALA A 22 3.98 8.09 -21.14
N VAL A 23 3.34 7.54 -20.11
CA VAL A 23 3.95 6.58 -19.18
C VAL A 23 4.25 5.24 -19.86
N ASP A 24 3.37 4.77 -20.74
CA ASP A 24 3.60 3.53 -21.49
C ASP A 24 4.82 3.65 -22.42
N THR A 25 4.99 4.82 -23.06
CA THR A 25 6.08 5.05 -24.01
C THR A 25 7.40 5.41 -23.32
N CYS A 26 7.35 6.25 -22.27
CA CYS A 26 8.52 6.87 -21.66
C CYS A 26 8.72 6.51 -20.19
N GLY A 27 7.82 5.74 -19.56
CA GLY A 27 7.84 5.46 -18.11
C GLY A 27 9.02 4.61 -17.64
N LEU A 28 9.67 3.89 -18.55
CA LEU A 28 10.87 3.10 -18.28
C LEU A 28 12.16 3.89 -18.49
N GLU A 29 12.10 5.12 -19.01
CA GLU A 29 13.29 5.94 -19.16
C GLU A 29 13.80 6.44 -17.81
N PHE A 30 15.12 6.50 -17.66
CA PHE A 30 15.80 6.95 -16.44
C PHE A 30 15.40 8.36 -15.97
N LYS A 31 14.90 9.22 -16.87
CA LYS A 31 14.48 10.60 -16.55
C LYS A 31 12.95 10.77 -16.49
N SER A 32 12.20 9.67 -16.48
CA SER A 32 10.73 9.66 -16.42
C SER A 32 10.18 10.12 -15.06
N ASP A 33 11.02 10.30 -14.02
CA ASP A 33 10.61 10.74 -12.68
C ASP A 33 9.66 11.95 -12.72
N LYS A 34 9.97 12.96 -13.54
CA LYS A 34 9.15 14.18 -13.63
C LYS A 34 7.76 13.90 -14.22
N LEU A 35 7.66 12.94 -15.14
CA LEU A 35 6.39 12.52 -15.73
C LEU A 35 5.52 11.84 -14.67
N TRP A 36 6.11 10.90 -13.91
CA TRP A 36 5.42 10.22 -12.83
C TRP A 36 4.98 11.18 -11.72
N GLU A 37 5.84 12.09 -11.29
CA GLU A 37 5.51 13.11 -10.28
C GLU A 37 4.36 14.01 -10.73
N ALA A 38 4.36 14.43 -12.01
CA ALA A 38 3.28 15.23 -12.58
C ALA A 38 1.96 14.45 -12.63
N TYR A 39 2.00 13.17 -12.97
CA TYR A 39 0.79 12.32 -13.03
C TYR A 39 0.21 12.08 -11.63
N ILE A 40 1.07 11.74 -10.65
CA ILE A 40 0.67 11.56 -9.25
C ILE A 40 0.08 12.85 -8.68
N ALA A 41 0.69 14.01 -8.94
CA ALA A 41 0.18 15.30 -8.47
C ALA A 41 -1.20 15.61 -9.07
N TRP A 42 -1.41 15.30 -10.34
CA TRP A 42 -2.71 15.48 -11.01
C TRP A 42 -3.79 14.57 -10.41
N GLU A 43 -3.53 13.28 -10.22
CA GLU A 43 -4.47 12.34 -9.58
C GLU A 43 -4.75 12.71 -8.10
N SER A 44 -3.73 13.19 -7.38
CA SER A 44 -3.87 13.69 -6.00
C SER A 44 -4.75 14.94 -5.93
N THR A 45 -4.67 15.83 -6.92
CA THR A 45 -5.50 17.04 -7.01
C THR A 45 -6.97 16.69 -7.23
N GLY A 46 -7.23 15.64 -8.02
CA GLY A 46 -8.56 15.04 -8.19
C GLY A 46 -9.07 14.24 -6.99
N LYS A 47 -8.26 14.07 -5.93
CA LYS A 47 -8.54 13.21 -4.76
C LYS A 47 -8.82 11.75 -5.13
N ARG A 48 -8.20 11.26 -6.20
CA ARG A 48 -8.39 9.90 -6.73
C ARG A 48 -7.34 8.98 -6.14
N TRP A 49 -7.43 8.77 -4.82
CA TRP A 49 -6.38 8.13 -4.03
C TRP A 49 -6.06 6.70 -4.47
N LYS A 50 -7.04 5.94 -4.97
CA LYS A 50 -6.83 4.61 -5.57
C LYS A 50 -5.86 4.64 -6.75
N ASN A 51 -6.06 5.60 -7.66
CA ASN A 51 -5.19 5.74 -8.82
C ASN A 51 -3.78 6.15 -8.38
N VAL A 52 -3.67 7.03 -7.37
CA VAL A 52 -2.38 7.42 -6.80
C VAL A 52 -1.63 6.19 -6.25
N THR A 53 -2.31 5.29 -5.54
CA THR A 53 -1.73 4.03 -5.06
C THR A 53 -1.21 3.17 -6.22
N LEU A 54 -2.03 2.95 -7.25
CA LEU A 54 -1.63 2.17 -8.44
C LEU A 54 -0.44 2.78 -9.18
N LEU A 55 -0.34 4.11 -9.22
CA LEU A 55 0.82 4.80 -9.80
C LEU A 55 2.09 4.59 -8.97
N TYR A 56 1.98 4.63 -7.64
CA TYR A 56 3.10 4.31 -6.76
C TYR A 56 3.56 2.86 -6.91
N GLU A 57 2.64 1.90 -7.02
CA GLU A 57 3.01 0.49 -7.26
C GLU A 57 3.80 0.31 -8.56
N ARG A 58 3.36 0.96 -9.65
CA ARG A 58 4.03 0.89 -10.95
C ARG A 58 5.44 1.52 -10.92
N ILE A 59 5.59 2.69 -10.31
CA ILE A 59 6.90 3.36 -10.26
C ILE A 59 7.88 2.63 -9.31
N LEU A 60 7.38 2.03 -8.23
CA LEU A 60 8.20 1.23 -7.30
C LEU A 60 8.62 -0.11 -7.91
N ALA A 61 7.82 -0.68 -8.82
CA ALA A 61 8.20 -1.84 -9.62
C ALA A 61 9.25 -1.51 -10.71
N THR A 62 9.42 -0.23 -11.05
CA THR A 62 10.39 0.22 -12.04
C THR A 62 11.73 0.54 -11.34
N PRO A 63 12.88 0.02 -11.83
CA PRO A 63 14.18 0.34 -11.26
C PRO A 63 14.57 1.79 -11.59
N THR A 64 14.05 2.74 -10.80
CA THR A 64 14.28 4.18 -10.96
C THR A 64 15.38 4.66 -10.01
N SER A 65 16.11 5.70 -10.43
CA SER A 65 17.18 6.30 -9.60
C SER A 65 16.67 6.92 -8.30
N LYS A 66 15.38 7.26 -8.24
CA LYS A 66 14.75 7.94 -7.11
C LYS A 66 13.81 7.03 -6.31
N TYR A 67 13.96 5.71 -6.45
CA TYR A 67 13.14 4.73 -5.75
C TYR A 67 12.88 5.08 -4.28
N MET A 68 13.93 5.40 -3.51
CA MET A 68 13.83 5.72 -2.08
C MET A 68 12.92 6.92 -1.80
N GLN A 69 12.98 7.95 -2.66
CA GLN A 69 12.14 9.13 -2.51
C GLN A 69 10.67 8.82 -2.82
N HIS A 70 10.42 8.02 -3.87
CA HIS A 70 9.07 7.56 -4.21
C HIS A 70 8.48 6.66 -3.12
N TRP A 71 9.32 5.80 -2.52
CA TRP A 71 8.92 4.95 -1.39
C TRP A 71 8.51 5.76 -0.16
N GLN A 72 9.28 6.78 0.22
CA GLN A 72 8.92 7.66 1.34
C GLN A 72 7.59 8.37 1.09
N LYS A 73 7.37 8.91 -0.11
CA LYS A 73 6.09 9.54 -0.49
C LYS A 73 4.92 8.56 -0.46
N PHE A 74 5.14 7.32 -0.91
CA PHE A 74 4.12 6.27 -0.83
C PHE A 74 3.75 5.95 0.64
N GLN A 75 4.74 5.83 1.52
CA GLN A 75 4.49 5.61 2.95
C GLN A 75 3.69 6.75 3.58
N GLU A 76 3.99 8.00 3.23
CA GLU A 76 3.21 9.17 3.68
C GLU A 76 1.77 9.14 3.16
N HIS A 77 1.58 8.79 1.89
CA HIS A 77 0.25 8.62 1.27
C HIS A 77 -0.59 7.57 2.01
N VAL A 78 -0.04 6.38 2.24
CA VAL A 78 -0.74 5.30 2.95
C VAL A 78 -1.08 5.68 4.39
N LYS A 79 -0.21 6.43 5.09
CA LYS A 79 -0.48 6.91 6.46
C LYS A 79 -1.56 7.98 6.52
N LYS A 80 -1.72 8.79 5.46
CA LYS A 80 -2.61 9.95 5.43
C LYS A 80 -4.04 9.60 5.02
N HIS A 81 -4.23 8.52 4.27
CA HIS A 81 -5.50 8.13 3.67
C HIS A 81 -6.06 6.84 4.27
N LEU A 82 -7.39 6.73 4.34
CA LEU A 82 -8.02 5.53 4.87
C LEU A 82 -7.83 4.36 3.88
N PRO A 83 -7.60 3.12 4.34
CA PRO A 83 -7.41 1.97 3.44
C PRO A 83 -8.53 1.79 2.40
N SER A 84 -9.78 2.13 2.75
CA SER A 84 -10.93 2.09 1.83
C SER A 84 -10.87 3.12 0.69
N GLU A 85 -10.09 4.20 0.86
CA GLU A 85 -9.92 5.26 -0.13
C GLU A 85 -8.77 4.97 -1.10
N ILE A 86 -7.74 4.25 -0.63
CA ILE A 86 -6.52 3.96 -1.41
C ILE A 86 -6.50 2.58 -2.05
N VAL A 87 -7.29 1.62 -1.54
CA VAL A 87 -7.30 0.22 -1.98
C VAL A 87 -8.69 -0.15 -2.53
N GLY A 88 -8.73 -1.08 -3.49
CA GLY A 88 -9.97 -1.67 -3.99
C GLY A 88 -10.70 -2.50 -2.93
N VAL A 89 -12.01 -2.74 -3.08
CA VAL A 89 -12.76 -3.54 -2.10
C VAL A 89 -12.26 -4.98 -2.04
N ASP A 90 -12.03 -5.60 -3.20
CA ASP A 90 -11.53 -6.99 -3.29
C ASP A 90 -10.13 -7.15 -2.68
N GLU A 91 -9.26 -6.18 -2.94
CA GLU A 91 -7.90 -6.14 -2.40
C GLU A 91 -7.91 -5.89 -0.90
N PHE A 92 -8.74 -4.96 -0.42
CA PHE A 92 -8.93 -4.72 1.02
C PHE A 92 -9.44 -5.97 1.75
N LEU A 93 -10.42 -6.69 1.18
CA LEU A 93 -10.91 -7.94 1.75
C LEU A 93 -9.85 -9.03 1.74
N SER A 94 -9.00 -9.07 0.72
CA SER A 94 -7.89 -10.02 0.63
C SER A 94 -6.82 -9.73 1.70
N LEU A 95 -6.38 -8.48 1.81
CA LEU A 95 -5.46 -8.02 2.85
C LEU A 95 -6.01 -8.29 4.25
N ARG A 96 -7.31 -8.01 4.47
CA ARG A 96 -7.95 -8.31 5.76
C ARG A 96 -7.93 -9.81 6.08
N ARG A 97 -8.21 -10.68 5.11
CA ARG A 97 -8.13 -12.14 5.30
C ARG A 97 -6.72 -12.58 5.65
N GLU A 98 -5.72 -12.05 4.96
CA GLU A 98 -4.31 -12.37 5.19
C GLU A 98 -3.86 -11.97 6.60
N VAL A 99 -4.14 -10.72 7.02
CA VAL A 99 -3.82 -10.23 8.37
C VAL A 99 -4.50 -11.07 9.45
N LEU A 100 -5.77 -11.45 9.26
CA LEU A 100 -6.47 -12.33 10.20
C LEU A 100 -5.87 -13.74 10.24
N ALA A 101 -5.42 -14.28 9.10
CA ALA A 101 -4.76 -15.58 9.03
C ALA A 101 -3.36 -15.57 9.66
N GLU A 102 -2.66 -14.44 9.63
CA GLU A 102 -1.39 -14.24 10.34
C GLU A 102 -1.61 -14.14 11.86
N LEU A 103 -2.60 -13.36 12.30
CA LEU A 103 -2.96 -13.25 13.72
C LEU A 103 -3.38 -14.61 14.31
N ASN A 104 -4.21 -15.37 13.58
CA ASN A 104 -4.61 -16.71 14.01
C ASN A 104 -3.44 -17.71 14.01
N ARG A 105 -2.40 -17.52 13.20
CA ARG A 105 -1.18 -18.35 13.23
C ARG A 105 -0.32 -18.04 14.44
N SER A 106 -0.22 -16.78 14.85
CA SER A 106 0.50 -16.40 16.08
C SER A 106 -0.16 -16.87 17.37
N ASP A 107 -1.45 -17.24 17.32
CA ASP A 107 -2.17 -17.84 18.45
C ASP A 107 -1.97 -19.37 18.58
N ILE A 108 -1.24 -20.01 17.64
CA ILE A 108 -0.99 -21.46 17.62
C ILE A 108 0.54 -21.72 17.60
N GLU A 109 1.25 -21.24 18.62
CA GLU A 109 2.56 -21.79 19.02
C GLU A 109 2.58 -21.99 20.54
N THR A 110 1.81 -22.97 21.01
CA THR A 110 2.13 -23.70 22.24
C THR A 110 2.20 -25.19 21.91
N PRO A 111 3.38 -25.84 21.98
CA PRO A 111 3.45 -27.29 22.02
C PRO A 111 3.01 -27.70 23.43
N ASP A 112 1.80 -28.23 23.57
CA ASP A 112 1.42 -28.90 24.82
C ASP A 112 0.74 -30.24 24.51
N GLU A 113 1.55 -31.29 24.61
CA GLU A 113 1.13 -32.68 24.64
C GLU A 113 0.51 -32.95 26.02
N ALA A 114 -0.81 -33.13 26.03
CA ALA A 114 -1.76 -33.27 27.14
C ALA A 114 -1.55 -34.53 28.04
N PRO A 115 -2.46 -34.93 28.98
CA PRO A 115 -3.46 -34.30 29.89
C PRO A 115 -3.31 -34.89 31.36
N PRO A 116 -4.35 -35.20 32.17
CA PRO A 116 -5.40 -34.42 32.85
C PRO A 116 -5.29 -34.47 34.40
N GLY A 117 -5.75 -33.43 35.12
CA GLY A 117 -5.84 -33.46 36.59
C GLY A 117 -6.70 -32.34 37.18
N VAL A 118 -7.94 -32.69 37.51
CA VAL A 118 -9.00 -31.98 38.27
C VAL A 118 -8.48 -31.26 39.55
N GLU A 119 -9.00 -30.16 40.13
CA GLU A 119 -10.37 -29.67 40.40
C GLU A 119 -10.37 -28.15 40.76
N ALA A 120 -11.53 -27.50 40.55
CA ALA A 120 -12.19 -26.42 41.36
C ALA A 120 -11.57 -24.99 41.41
N ALA A 121 -12.28 -23.86 41.37
CA ALA A 121 -13.68 -23.45 41.11
C ALA A 121 -13.68 -21.87 41.01
N PRO A 122 -14.80 -21.12 40.97
CA PRO A 122 -15.00 -19.94 40.10
C PRO A 122 -14.79 -18.58 40.78
N GLY A 123 -14.57 -17.51 40.01
CA GLY A 123 -14.51 -16.13 40.53
C GLY A 123 -14.47 -15.04 39.45
N ASP A 124 -15.66 -14.51 39.16
CA ASP A 124 -16.03 -13.15 38.73
C ASP A 124 -15.36 -12.43 37.54
N GLU A 125 -16.24 -12.05 36.60
CA GLU A 125 -16.09 -11.02 35.56
C GLU A 125 -15.42 -9.74 36.08
N GLN A 126 -14.54 -9.12 35.27
CA GLN A 126 -14.67 -7.71 34.88
C GLN A 126 -14.10 -7.43 33.48
N VAL A 127 -14.97 -6.83 32.67
CA VAL A 127 -14.70 -6.21 31.37
C VAL A 127 -13.81 -4.98 31.56
N GLY A 128 -12.72 -4.89 30.79
CA GLY A 128 -11.81 -3.75 30.78
C GLY A 128 -11.29 -3.47 29.37
N THR A 129 -11.85 -2.45 28.74
CA THR A 129 -11.45 -1.85 27.46
C THR A 129 -10.07 -1.21 27.51
N ASN A 130 -9.25 -1.43 26.48
CA ASN A 130 -8.53 -0.42 25.65
C ASN A 130 -7.10 -0.85 25.22
N VAL A 131 -6.94 -0.87 23.90
CA VAL A 131 -5.87 -0.23 23.11
C VAL A 131 -4.42 -0.46 23.56
N VAL A 132 -3.69 -1.24 22.77
CA VAL A 132 -2.33 -0.85 22.36
C VAL A 132 -2.19 -1.00 20.85
N SER A 133 -2.46 0.10 20.16
CA SER A 133 -1.89 0.39 18.85
C SER A 133 -0.38 0.45 19.01
N SER A 134 0.37 -0.48 18.39
CA SER A 134 1.80 -0.36 18.02
C SER A 134 2.36 -1.72 17.57
N LYS A 135 2.34 -1.99 16.25
CA LYS A 135 3.32 -2.79 15.48
C LYS A 135 2.69 -3.26 14.17
N LEU A 136 2.72 -2.41 13.16
CA LEU A 136 2.74 -2.86 11.77
C LEU A 136 3.86 -2.09 11.08
N VAL A 137 5.09 -2.40 11.45
CA VAL A 137 6.25 -2.15 10.60
C VAL A 137 6.54 -3.49 9.95
N LEU A 138 5.93 -3.73 8.80
CA LEU A 138 6.28 -4.88 7.97
C LEU A 138 7.74 -4.70 7.50
N PRO A 139 8.63 -5.67 7.74
CA PRO A 139 9.98 -5.64 7.23
C PRO A 139 9.97 -6.13 5.79
N LEU A 140 9.43 -5.33 4.86
CA LEU A 140 9.62 -5.57 3.43
C LEU A 140 10.65 -4.57 2.91
N GLN A 141 11.93 -4.85 3.14
CA GLN A 141 12.99 -4.01 2.60
C GLN A 141 14.12 -4.73 1.86
N TYR A 142 14.10 -6.05 1.65
CA TYR A 142 15.30 -6.70 1.08
C TYR A 142 15.10 -7.87 0.10
N ASP A 143 14.08 -7.87 -0.77
CA ASP A 143 14.01 -8.87 -1.85
C ASP A 143 13.90 -8.35 -3.29
N ILE A 144 13.80 -7.03 -3.52
CA ILE A 144 13.77 -6.48 -4.89
C ILE A 144 15.19 -6.32 -5.51
N LEU A 145 16.26 -6.45 -4.72
CA LEU A 145 17.64 -6.33 -5.23
C LEU A 145 18.25 -7.65 -5.75
N ARG A 146 17.50 -8.75 -5.84
CA ARG A 146 18.06 -10.05 -6.26
C ARG A 146 17.70 -10.49 -7.69
N ILE A 147 17.46 -9.56 -8.61
CA ILE A 147 17.26 -9.90 -10.02
C ILE A 147 18.31 -9.18 -10.89
N LYS A 148 19.30 -9.97 -11.30
CA LYS A 148 20.19 -9.86 -12.46
C LYS A 148 21.08 -8.61 -12.58
N VAL A 149 22.34 -8.76 -12.16
CA VAL A 149 23.50 -8.47 -13.01
C VAL A 149 24.54 -9.58 -12.76
N GLU A 150 24.56 -10.55 -13.67
CA GLU A 150 25.81 -11.24 -14.07
C GLU A 150 26.57 -10.32 -15.03
#